data_AF-A0AAI9R9T9-F1
#
_entry.id   AF-A0AAI9R9T9-F1
#
_cell.length_a   1.000
_cell.length_b   1.000
_cell.length_c   1.000
_cell.angle_alpha   90.00
_cell.angle_beta   90.00
_cell.angle_gamma   90.00
#
_symmetry.space_group_name_H-M   'P 1'
#
loop_
_entity.id
_entity.type
_entity.pdbx_description
1 polymer ?
#
loop_
_entity_poly.entity_id
_entity_poly.type
_entity_poly.pdbx_seq_one_letter_code
_entity_poly.pdbx_strand_id
1 'polypeptide(L)'
;MVLFTLNPDADEGVQRPCIVGKGITFDTGGISIKPTGGMWDMKYDMCGAATVFGLMDSLHSTGYQSRVNGIACLAENMPGSGAYRPGDVFKTYSGKTIEVFSTDAEGRNVLSDGLWKAGELDPEYIVDLATLTGAVVTALGNQISGMWANEEGIAKRLKAAAKRSGEPVWRMPLNAQFR
;
A
#
# COMPACT_ATOMS: atom_id res chain seq x y z
N MET A 1 -7.55 -8.01 6.44
CA MET A 1 -7.91 -6.74 5.76
C MET A 1 -8.92 -5.99 6.60
N VAL A 2 -8.68 -4.70 6.87
CA VAL A 2 -9.56 -3.82 7.64
C VAL A 2 -10.04 -2.70 6.72
N LEU A 3 -11.34 -2.38 6.78
CA LEU A 3 -11.96 -1.33 5.98
C LEU A 3 -12.37 -0.18 6.90
N PHE A 4 -12.01 1.04 6.50
CA PHE A 4 -12.39 2.28 7.17
C PHE A 4 -13.30 3.07 6.24
N THR A 5 -14.40 3.62 6.76
CA THR A 5 -15.21 4.58 6.03
C THR A 5 -15.49 5.76 6.95
N LEU A 6 -14.95 6.92 6.58
CA LEU A 6 -15.26 8.18 7.23
C LEU A 6 -16.48 8.78 6.54
N ASN A 7 -17.44 9.28 7.33
CA ASN A 7 -18.69 9.89 6.86
C ASN A 7 -19.44 9.03 5.82
N PRO A 8 -19.89 7.81 6.18
CA PRO A 8 -20.49 6.87 5.23
C PRO A 8 -21.76 7.39 4.56
N ASP A 9 -22.51 8.26 5.25
CA ASP A 9 -23.78 8.84 4.79
C ASP A 9 -23.58 10.14 4.00
N ALA A 10 -22.33 10.65 3.91
CA ALA A 10 -22.02 11.80 3.08
C ALA A 10 -21.81 11.39 1.62
N ASP A 11 -22.02 12.35 0.71
CA ASP A 11 -21.62 12.23 -0.69
C ASP A 11 -22.27 11.06 -1.44
N GLU A 12 -23.56 10.82 -1.21
CA GLU A 12 -24.31 9.78 -1.92
C GLU A 12 -24.22 9.98 -3.45
N GLY A 13 -23.85 8.92 -4.17
CA GLY A 13 -23.68 8.94 -5.62
C GLY A 13 -22.43 9.69 -6.13
N VAL A 14 -21.58 10.21 -5.24
CA VAL A 14 -20.34 10.89 -5.61
C VAL A 14 -19.15 9.95 -5.38
N GLN A 15 -18.34 9.76 -6.41
CA GLN A 15 -17.10 9.01 -6.30
C GLN A 15 -16.12 9.75 -5.39
N ARG A 16 -15.49 9.01 -4.48
CA ARG A 16 -14.56 9.56 -3.47
C ARG A 16 -13.26 8.76 -3.43
N PRO A 17 -12.16 9.33 -2.93
CA PRO A 17 -10.89 8.63 -2.88
C PRO A 17 -10.94 7.40 -1.99
N CYS A 18 -10.15 6.38 -2.36
CA CYS A 18 -9.83 5.25 -1.51
C CYS A 18 -8.32 5.17 -1.28
N ILE A 19 -7.91 5.04 -0.02
CA ILE A 19 -6.49 4.95 0.36
C ILE A 19 -6.20 3.54 0.86
N VAL A 20 -5.18 2.89 0.30
CA VAL A 20 -4.86 1.48 0.58
C VAL A 20 -3.46 1.38 1.18
N GLY A 21 -3.31 0.61 2.26
CA GLY A 21 -2.04 0.52 2.99
C GLY A 21 -1.53 -0.91 3.09
N LYS A 22 -0.27 -1.15 2.71
CA LYS A 22 0.45 -2.39 3.06
C LYS A 22 0.57 -2.48 4.58
N GLY A 23 0.17 -3.61 5.14
CA GLY A 23 0.01 -3.80 6.57
C GLY A 23 0.72 -5.04 7.12
N ILE A 24 1.94 -5.36 6.67
CA ILE A 24 2.64 -6.53 7.18
C ILE A 24 3.18 -6.21 8.57
N THR A 25 2.55 -6.73 9.63
CA THR A 25 2.85 -6.34 11.01
C THR A 25 4.24 -6.81 11.46
N PHE A 26 4.72 -7.89 10.86
CA PHE A 26 6.12 -8.28 10.91
C PHE A 26 6.49 -9.09 9.67
N ASP A 27 7.61 -8.76 9.04
CA ASP A 27 8.09 -9.40 7.81
C ASP A 27 9.45 -10.08 8.00
N THR A 28 9.44 -11.40 8.12
CA THR A 28 10.69 -12.20 8.12
C THR A 28 11.18 -12.53 6.71
N GLY A 29 10.38 -12.25 5.69
CA GLY A 29 10.52 -12.73 4.32
C GLY A 29 9.94 -14.11 4.06
N GLY A 30 9.45 -14.83 5.07
CA GLY A 30 8.90 -16.16 4.92
C GLY A 30 9.96 -17.23 4.62
N ILE A 31 9.72 -18.10 3.63
CA ILE A 31 10.70 -19.11 3.19
C ILE A 31 11.94 -18.47 2.54
N SER A 32 11.74 -17.38 1.80
CA SER A 32 12.79 -16.46 1.31
C SER A 32 13.29 -15.57 2.46
N ILE A 33 13.80 -16.18 3.52
CA ILE A 33 14.09 -15.53 4.79
C ILE A 33 15.11 -14.38 4.67
N LYS A 34 14.81 -13.26 5.33
CA LYS A 34 15.72 -12.11 5.42
C LYS A 34 16.96 -12.45 6.28
N PRO A 35 18.10 -11.76 6.06
CA PRO A 35 19.22 -11.79 6.99
C PRO A 35 18.84 -11.24 8.37
N THR A 36 19.55 -11.68 9.43
CA THR A 36 19.29 -11.22 10.81
C THR A 36 19.50 -9.71 10.98
N GLY A 37 20.49 -9.13 10.28
CA GLY A 37 20.79 -7.70 10.36
C GLY A 37 19.64 -6.85 9.83
N GLY A 38 19.08 -5.99 10.69
CA GLY A 38 17.97 -5.09 10.33
C GLY A 38 16.57 -5.73 10.36
N MET A 39 16.45 -7.04 10.60
CA MET A 39 15.14 -7.72 10.64
C MET A 39 14.22 -7.17 11.74
N TRP A 40 14.79 -6.65 12.84
CA TRP A 40 14.01 -6.00 13.91
C TRP A 40 13.15 -4.83 13.40
N ASP A 41 13.63 -4.11 12.38
CA ASP A 41 12.93 -2.97 11.79
C ASP A 41 11.76 -3.41 10.90
N MET A 42 11.61 -4.70 10.59
CA MET A 42 10.49 -5.22 9.80
C MET A 42 9.15 -5.20 10.54
N LYS A 43 9.14 -4.81 11.82
CA LYS A 43 7.92 -4.33 12.50
C LYS A 43 7.34 -3.06 11.88
N TYR A 44 8.13 -2.32 11.11
CA TYR A 44 7.68 -1.14 10.36
C TYR A 44 7.09 -1.51 9.00
N ASP A 45 7.00 -2.79 8.65
CA ASP A 45 6.49 -3.21 7.34
C ASP A 45 4.95 -3.08 7.19
N MET A 46 4.33 -2.50 8.21
CA MET A 46 2.94 -2.08 8.29
C MET A 46 2.76 -0.56 8.22
N CYS A 47 3.84 0.21 8.02
CA CYS A 47 3.77 1.67 8.02
C CYS A 47 2.86 2.22 6.91
N GLY A 48 2.67 1.51 5.81
CA GLY A 48 1.66 1.85 4.80
C GLY A 48 0.24 1.91 5.38
N ALA A 49 -0.17 0.85 6.09
CA ALA A 49 -1.43 0.78 6.81
C ALA A 49 -1.48 1.76 8.00
N ALA A 50 -0.36 1.99 8.68
CA ALA A 50 -0.27 2.99 9.75
C ALA A 50 -0.59 4.39 9.22
N THR A 51 -0.03 4.77 8.06
CA THR A 51 -0.31 6.06 7.43
C THR A 51 -1.77 6.17 6.98
N VAL A 52 -2.37 5.09 6.46
CA VAL A 52 -3.82 5.07 6.17
C VAL A 52 -4.63 5.35 7.43
N PHE A 53 -4.34 4.63 8.52
CA PHE A 53 -5.06 4.83 9.78
C PHE A 53 -4.87 6.25 10.32
N GLY A 54 -3.64 6.76 10.35
CA GLY A 54 -3.32 8.11 10.82
C GLY A 54 -3.98 9.21 9.97
N LEU A 55 -4.13 9.00 8.65
CA LEU A 55 -4.90 9.90 7.78
C LEU A 55 -6.38 9.92 8.18
N MET A 56 -6.99 8.75 8.36
CA MET A 56 -8.41 8.65 8.74
C MET A 56 -8.67 9.32 10.11
N ASP A 57 -7.78 9.08 11.08
CA ASP A 57 -7.83 9.68 12.41
C ASP A 57 -7.68 11.21 12.36
N SER A 58 -6.74 11.71 11.54
CA SER A 58 -6.51 13.15 11.36
C SER A 58 -7.71 13.85 10.69
N LEU A 59 -8.32 13.23 9.67
CA LEU A 59 -9.51 13.76 9.01
C LEU A 59 -10.71 13.79 9.97
N HIS A 60 -10.91 12.73 10.75
CA HIS A 60 -11.95 12.71 11.77
C HIS A 60 -11.75 13.82 12.82
N SER A 61 -10.54 13.93 13.36
CA SER A 61 -10.18 14.88 14.42
C SER A 61 -10.29 16.35 13.98
N THR A 62 -10.14 16.62 12.69
CA THR A 62 -10.27 17.98 12.11
C THR A 62 -11.70 18.33 11.67
N GLY A 63 -12.66 17.41 11.86
CA GLY A 63 -14.06 17.63 11.48
C GLY A 63 -14.28 17.63 9.96
N TYR A 64 -13.46 16.89 9.21
CA TYR A 64 -13.64 16.72 7.77
C TYR A 64 -15.01 16.10 7.47
N GLN A 65 -15.77 16.67 6.52
CA GLN A 65 -17.18 16.34 6.29
C GLN A 65 -17.44 15.44 5.08
N SER A 66 -16.50 15.32 4.13
CA SER A 66 -16.70 14.46 2.95
C SER A 66 -16.39 13.00 3.27
N ARG A 67 -16.94 12.10 2.46
CA ARG A 67 -16.67 10.67 2.57
C ARG A 67 -15.26 10.33 2.11
N VAL A 68 -14.57 9.46 2.86
CA VAL A 68 -13.26 8.89 2.51
C VAL A 68 -13.24 7.42 2.88
N ASN A 69 -12.72 6.57 1.99
CA ASN A 69 -12.55 5.14 2.25
C ASN A 69 -11.06 4.82 2.48
N GLY A 70 -10.78 3.93 3.42
CA GLY A 70 -9.45 3.42 3.71
C GLY A 70 -9.44 1.89 3.77
N ILE A 71 -8.35 1.26 3.33
CA ILE A 71 -8.14 -0.19 3.43
C ILE A 71 -6.76 -0.45 4.02
N ALA A 72 -6.68 -1.24 5.09
CA ALA A 72 -5.42 -1.77 5.60
C ALA A 72 -5.30 -3.27 5.31
N CYS A 73 -4.29 -3.63 4.53
CA CYS A 73 -3.98 -5.01 4.16
C CYS A 73 -3.09 -5.66 5.24
N LEU A 74 -3.70 -5.96 6.39
CA LEU A 74 -3.00 -6.52 7.55
C LEU A 74 -2.73 -8.03 7.44
N ALA A 75 -1.48 -8.45 7.66
CA ALA A 75 -1.02 -9.85 7.78
C ALA A 75 0.36 -9.92 8.47
N GLU A 76 0.87 -11.13 8.72
CA GLU A 76 2.28 -11.38 9.04
C GLU A 76 2.92 -12.27 7.96
N ASN A 77 4.22 -12.12 7.74
CA ASN A 77 4.99 -12.98 6.84
C ASN A 77 6.05 -13.74 7.63
N MET A 78 5.80 -15.03 7.84
CA MET A 78 6.56 -15.91 8.73
C MET A 78 6.91 -17.24 8.03
N PRO A 79 8.11 -17.81 8.24
CA PRO A 79 8.36 -19.19 7.85
C PRO A 79 7.55 -20.15 8.72
N GLY A 80 7.09 -21.24 8.13
CA GLY A 80 6.36 -22.29 8.83
C GLY A 80 5.92 -23.39 7.87
N SER A 81 5.41 -24.49 8.40
CA SER A 81 4.94 -25.62 7.58
C SER A 81 3.73 -25.27 6.69
N GLY A 82 2.98 -24.22 7.04
CA GLY A 82 1.87 -23.68 6.25
C GLY A 82 2.23 -22.43 5.44
N ALA A 83 3.51 -22.03 5.40
CA ALA A 83 3.94 -20.90 4.60
C ALA A 83 3.86 -21.23 3.10
N TYR A 84 3.43 -20.25 2.32
CA TYR A 84 3.56 -20.29 0.87
C TYR A 84 5.04 -20.28 0.47
N ARG A 85 5.35 -20.86 -0.69
CA ARG A 85 6.72 -21.21 -1.09
C ARG A 85 7.09 -20.56 -2.42
N PRO A 86 8.39 -20.37 -2.69
CA PRO A 86 8.86 -20.12 -4.05
C PRO A 86 8.36 -21.20 -5.02
N GLY A 87 7.77 -20.78 -6.14
CA GLY A 87 7.15 -21.63 -7.16
C GLY A 87 5.66 -21.92 -6.92
N ASP A 88 5.09 -21.56 -5.77
CA ASP A 88 3.64 -21.67 -5.59
C ASP A 88 2.93 -20.69 -6.53
N VAL A 89 1.78 -21.13 -7.07
CA VAL A 89 0.89 -20.30 -7.89
C VAL A 89 -0.46 -20.23 -7.20
N PHE A 90 -0.89 -19.03 -6.84
CA PHE A 90 -2.19 -18.82 -6.21
C PHE A 90 -3.06 -17.87 -7.02
N LYS A 91 -4.38 -18.00 -6.84
CA LYS A 91 -5.39 -17.14 -7.46
C LYS A 91 -5.66 -15.95 -6.55
N THR A 92 -5.59 -14.74 -7.11
CA THR A 92 -5.91 -13.49 -6.43
C THR A 92 -7.42 -13.25 -6.38
N TYR A 93 -7.84 -12.28 -5.59
CA TYR A 93 -9.24 -11.84 -5.50
C TYR A 93 -9.78 -11.33 -6.84
N SER A 94 -8.92 -10.75 -7.69
CA SER A 94 -9.26 -10.37 -9.07
C SER A 94 -9.46 -11.55 -10.02
N GLY A 95 -9.17 -12.77 -9.58
CA GLY A 95 -9.25 -14.00 -10.37
C GLY A 95 -8.02 -14.29 -11.24
N LYS A 96 -7.03 -13.39 -11.27
CA LYS A 96 -5.72 -13.65 -11.89
C LYS A 96 -4.90 -14.62 -11.04
N THR A 97 -3.80 -15.12 -11.58
CA THR A 97 -2.85 -15.95 -10.84
C THR A 97 -1.52 -15.24 -10.67
N ILE A 98 -0.86 -15.45 -9.54
CA ILE A 98 0.49 -14.98 -9.25
C ILE A 98 1.38 -16.19 -9.00
N GLU A 99 2.49 -16.29 -9.73
CA GLU A 99 3.60 -17.18 -9.40
C GLU A 99 4.55 -16.48 -8.41
N VAL A 100 4.87 -17.17 -7.32
CA VAL A 100 5.69 -16.62 -6.25
C VAL A 100 7.14 -16.93 -6.52
N PHE A 101 7.89 -15.95 -7.02
CA PHE A 101 9.34 -16.11 -7.15
C PHE A 101 10.07 -15.97 -5.81
N SER A 102 9.64 -15.01 -4.99
CA SER A 102 10.17 -14.77 -3.64
C SER A 102 9.01 -14.54 -2.68
N THR A 103 9.05 -15.19 -1.52
CA THR A 103 8.06 -14.96 -0.45
C THR A 103 8.34 -13.67 0.34
N ASP A 104 9.46 -13.01 0.05
CA ASP A 104 9.84 -11.68 0.57
C ASP A 104 9.31 -10.53 -0.33
N ALA A 105 8.52 -10.89 -1.34
CA ALA A 105 7.76 -9.95 -2.17
C ALA A 105 6.27 -10.02 -1.83
N GLU A 106 5.92 -10.26 -0.56
CA GLU A 106 4.57 -10.45 -0.05
C GLU A 106 3.69 -9.20 -0.15
N GLY A 107 4.29 -8.01 0.01
CA GLY A 107 3.57 -6.75 0.08
C GLY A 107 2.70 -6.50 -1.15
N ARG A 108 3.21 -6.83 -2.34
CA ARG A 108 2.44 -6.69 -3.59
C ARG A 108 1.29 -7.69 -3.68
N ASN A 109 1.41 -8.85 -3.03
CA ASN A 109 0.38 -9.88 -3.03
C ASN A 109 -0.83 -9.40 -2.19
N VAL A 110 -0.59 -8.94 -0.96
CA VAL A 110 -1.67 -8.40 -0.10
C VAL A 110 -2.27 -7.11 -0.67
N LEU A 111 -1.47 -6.27 -1.34
CA LEU A 111 -1.96 -5.09 -2.02
C LEU A 111 -2.79 -5.43 -3.26
N SER A 112 -2.46 -6.49 -4.01
CA SER A 112 -3.22 -6.86 -5.21
C SER A 112 -4.71 -7.09 -4.91
N ASP A 113 -5.00 -7.78 -3.81
CA ASP A 113 -6.37 -8.01 -3.35
C ASP A 113 -6.98 -6.76 -2.71
N GLY A 114 -6.21 -5.98 -1.96
CA GLY A 114 -6.66 -4.71 -1.38
C GLY A 114 -7.04 -3.66 -2.45
N LEU A 115 -6.24 -3.54 -3.51
CA LEU A 115 -6.50 -2.67 -4.65
C LEU A 115 -7.72 -3.13 -5.45
N TRP A 116 -7.89 -4.44 -5.63
CA TRP A 116 -9.09 -4.97 -6.25
C TRP A 116 -10.33 -4.65 -5.41
N LYS A 117 -10.25 -4.85 -4.09
CA LYS A 117 -11.32 -4.51 -3.16
C LYS A 117 -11.65 -3.01 -3.17
N ALA A 118 -10.63 -2.15 -3.26
CA ALA A 118 -10.82 -0.71 -3.39
C ALA A 118 -11.57 -0.36 -4.69
N GLY A 119 -11.30 -1.04 -5.80
CA GLY A 119 -12.03 -0.85 -7.06
C GLY A 119 -13.53 -1.14 -6.98
N GLU A 120 -13.95 -2.08 -6.14
CA GLU A 120 -15.38 -2.37 -5.91
C GLU A 120 -16.13 -1.22 -5.22
N LEU A 121 -15.40 -0.29 -4.59
CA LEU A 121 -15.99 0.90 -3.95
C LEU A 121 -16.23 2.05 -4.94
N ASP A 122 -15.97 1.82 -6.23
CA ASP A 122 -16.08 2.81 -7.32
C ASP A 122 -15.42 4.17 -6.99
N PRO A 123 -14.12 4.18 -6.61
CA PRO A 123 -13.46 5.39 -6.15
C PRO A 123 -13.10 6.33 -7.31
N GLU A 124 -13.06 7.64 -7.04
CA GLU A 124 -12.58 8.65 -8.01
C GLU A 124 -11.11 8.38 -8.38
N TYR A 125 -10.30 8.03 -7.37
CA TYR A 125 -8.92 7.61 -7.52
C TYR A 125 -8.49 6.77 -6.31
N ILE A 126 -7.45 5.96 -6.50
CA ILE A 126 -6.84 5.14 -5.45
C ILE A 126 -5.41 5.63 -5.21
N VAL A 127 -5.01 5.73 -3.94
CA VAL A 127 -3.61 5.93 -3.54
C VAL A 127 -3.22 4.79 -2.63
N ASP A 128 -2.22 4.00 -3.02
CA ASP A 128 -1.61 3.02 -2.13
C ASP A 128 -0.33 3.54 -1.48
N LEU A 129 -0.09 3.07 -0.24
CA LEU A 129 1.05 3.43 0.59
C LEU A 129 1.71 2.14 1.08
N ALA A 130 3.00 1.98 0.82
CA ALA A 130 3.70 0.73 1.14
C ALA A 130 5.20 0.90 1.38
N THR A 131 5.68 0.24 2.44
CA THR A 131 7.09 -0.13 2.64
C THR A 131 7.44 -1.29 1.72
N LEU A 132 7.46 -1.05 0.40
CA LEU A 132 7.36 -2.14 -0.57
C LEU A 132 8.70 -2.75 -0.99
N THR A 133 9.76 -1.96 -1.11
CA THR A 133 11.04 -2.44 -1.66
C THR A 133 12.22 -1.76 -1.00
N GLY A 134 13.34 -2.50 -0.82
CA GLY A 134 14.62 -1.88 -0.52
C GLY A 134 15.18 -1.05 -1.69
N ALA A 135 14.77 -1.37 -2.92
CA ALA A 135 15.25 -0.68 -4.13
C ALA A 135 14.92 0.82 -4.15
N VAL A 136 13.74 1.23 -3.66
CA VAL A 136 13.38 2.65 -3.59
C VAL A 136 14.27 3.40 -2.58
N VAL A 137 14.67 2.74 -1.49
CA VAL A 137 15.62 3.30 -0.51
C VAL A 137 17.00 3.45 -1.13
N THR A 138 17.47 2.46 -1.90
CA THR A 138 18.73 2.59 -2.65
C THR A 138 18.68 3.75 -3.66
N ALA A 139 17.53 3.98 -4.30
CA ALA A 139 17.38 5.02 -5.32
C ALA A 139 17.25 6.44 -4.76
N LEU A 140 16.48 6.63 -3.68
CA LEU A 140 16.06 7.94 -3.18
C LEU A 140 16.51 8.23 -1.73
N GLY A 141 17.12 7.26 -1.06
CA GLY A 141 17.43 7.34 0.37
C GLY A 141 16.17 7.33 1.24
N ASN A 142 16.31 7.88 2.45
CA ASN A 142 15.26 7.84 3.48
C ASN A 142 14.44 9.14 3.56
N GLN A 143 14.75 10.14 2.73
CA GLN A 143 14.18 11.49 2.86
C GLN A 143 13.07 11.78 1.84
N ILE A 144 12.99 11.01 0.75
CA ILE A 144 12.07 11.27 -0.37
C ILE A 144 11.31 9.98 -0.69
N SER A 145 9.98 10.05 -0.68
CA SER A 145 9.13 8.92 -1.04
C SER A 145 9.08 8.73 -2.55
N GLY A 146 9.24 7.51 -3.05
CA GLY A 146 9.02 7.17 -4.45
C GLY A 146 7.53 7.14 -4.79
N MET A 147 7.13 7.80 -5.88
CA MET A 147 5.74 7.86 -6.35
C MET A 147 5.64 7.34 -7.78
N TRP A 148 4.75 6.38 -8.00
CA TRP A 148 4.30 5.94 -9.33
C TRP A 148 2.85 6.36 -9.51
N ALA A 149 2.45 6.75 -10.71
CA ALA A 149 1.04 6.84 -11.06
C ALA A 149 0.85 6.67 -12.57
N ASN A 150 -0.38 6.34 -12.94
CA ASN A 150 -0.84 6.18 -14.31
C ASN A 150 -1.59 7.41 -14.84
N GLU A 151 -1.93 8.37 -13.97
CA GLU A 151 -2.64 9.61 -14.30
C GLU A 151 -1.83 10.83 -13.82
N GLU A 152 -1.72 11.85 -14.66
CA GLU A 152 -0.83 13.00 -14.47
C GLU A 152 -1.45 14.08 -13.55
N GLY A 153 -2.76 14.27 -13.60
CA GLY A 153 -3.49 15.17 -12.71
C GLY A 153 -3.36 14.78 -11.23
N ILE A 154 -3.58 13.51 -10.91
CA ILE A 154 -3.39 12.95 -9.56
C ILE A 154 -1.93 13.08 -9.12
N ALA A 155 -0.97 12.78 -10.02
CA ALA A 155 0.45 12.94 -9.72
C ALA A 155 0.82 14.38 -9.33
N LYS A 156 0.31 15.37 -10.08
CA LYS A 156 0.51 16.80 -9.78
C LYS A 156 -0.14 17.20 -8.46
N ARG A 157 -1.37 16.74 -8.19
CA ARG A 157 -2.09 16.99 -6.93
C ARG A 157 -1.30 16.45 -5.73
N LEU A 158 -0.80 15.22 -5.81
CA LEU A 158 -0.02 14.59 -4.74
C LEU A 158 1.32 15.32 -4.53
N LYS A 159 2.04 15.66 -5.62
CA LYS A 159 3.28 16.44 -5.53
C LYS A 159 3.07 17.83 -4.92
N ALA A 160 1.95 18.48 -5.22
CA ALA A 160 1.60 19.76 -4.61
C ALA A 160 1.27 19.60 -3.11
N ALA A 161 0.59 18.53 -2.71
CA ALA A 161 0.31 18.22 -1.30
C ALA A 161 1.61 17.95 -0.53
N ALA A 162 2.48 17.10 -1.06
CA ALA A 162 3.83 16.81 -0.55
C ALA A 162 4.65 18.09 -0.30
N LYS A 163 4.64 19.03 -1.26
CA LYS A 163 5.33 20.32 -1.09
C LYS A 163 4.75 21.15 0.06
N ARG A 164 3.43 21.10 0.29
CA ARG A 164 2.77 21.84 1.38
C ARG A 164 3.00 21.21 2.74
N SER A 165 3.05 19.87 2.83
CA SER A 165 3.31 19.15 4.09
C SER A 165 4.79 19.13 4.46
N GLY A 166 5.70 19.39 3.52
CA GLY A 166 7.13 19.25 3.75
C GLY A 166 7.62 17.81 3.63
N GLU A 167 6.81 16.91 3.08
CA GLU A 167 7.14 15.49 2.87
C GLU A 167 7.36 15.24 1.37
N PRO A 168 8.59 15.32 0.86
CA PRO A 168 8.84 15.30 -0.58
C PRO A 168 8.56 13.93 -1.19
N VAL A 169 8.01 13.96 -2.41
CA VAL A 169 7.81 12.79 -3.27
C VAL A 169 8.56 12.96 -4.59
N TRP A 170 9.11 11.88 -5.13
CA TRP A 170 9.76 11.84 -6.43
C TRP A 170 9.02 10.92 -7.39
N ARG A 171 8.73 11.40 -8.60
CA ARG A 171 8.03 10.61 -9.62
C ARG A 171 9.00 9.62 -10.26
N MET A 172 8.70 8.35 -10.09
CA MET A 172 9.40 7.22 -10.69
C MET A 172 8.71 6.79 -11.99
N PRO A 173 9.45 6.20 -12.96
CA PRO A 173 8.87 5.82 -14.24
C PRO A 173 7.91 4.64 -14.10
N LEU A 174 6.76 4.74 -14.79
CA LEU A 174 5.78 3.66 -14.95
C LEU A 174 5.55 3.43 -16.46
N ASN A 175 6.47 2.71 -17.11
CA ASN A 175 6.41 2.42 -18.54
C ASN A 175 6.26 0.91 -18.80
N ALA A 176 6.01 0.54 -20.06
CA ALA A 176 5.77 -0.84 -20.46
C ALA A 176 6.98 -1.77 -20.26
N GLN A 177 8.20 -1.23 -20.08
CA GLN A 177 9.41 -2.04 -19.89
C GLN A 177 9.49 -2.69 -18.51
N PHE A 178 8.69 -2.22 -17.54
CA PHE A 178 8.64 -2.77 -16.17
C PHE A 178 7.38 -3.61 -15.89
N ARG A 179 6.58 -3.92 -16.92
CA ARG A 179 5.35 -4.72 -16.79
C ARG A 179 5.58 -6.20 -16.99
#